data_AF-A0A0K8NTZ2-F1
#
_entry.id   AF-A0A0K8NTZ2-F1
#
_cell.length_a   1.000
_cell.length_b   1.000
_cell.length_c   1.000
_cell.angle_alpha   90.00
_cell.angle_beta   90.00
_cell.angle_gamma   90.00
#
_symmetry.space_group_name_H-M   'P 1'
#
loop_
_entity.id
_entity.type
_entity.pdbx_description
1 polymer ?
#
loop_
_entity_poly.entity_id
_entity_poly.type
_entity_poly.pdbx_seq_one_letter_code
_entity_poly.pdbx_strand_id
1 'polypeptide(L)'
;MPRDPLPYVADDVSALAKSLRRQLGDHLETHRSLPSHVQLLQMLARAGGHRNHQSLRAAARRPGADAAPSPAVSDPPASPVTAAPSATAAASDGATDRRSGSTGLRPRPTPQAHARGSAAREQLPPQRGPRDPSLSTATDRALRQFDEAGRLMRWPSRYATQRLALWGLWARFDPERRYREAEVNAVLNDLHLFGDHCTLRRELVNMKLLWRSDGGAEYRRVPAEPDAEARALLGRLAGRRAAG
;
A
#
# COMPACT_ATOMS: atom_id res chain seq x y z
N MET A 1 18.72 30.09 0.82
CA MET A 1 19.07 29.08 -0.21
C MET A 1 17.81 28.37 -0.67
N PRO A 2 17.32 28.63 -1.91
CA PRO A 2 16.15 27.94 -2.44
C PRO A 2 16.46 26.43 -2.60
N ARG A 3 15.59 25.58 -2.03
CA ARG A 3 15.66 24.12 -2.25
C ARG A 3 14.81 23.78 -3.46
N ASP A 4 15.48 23.65 -4.59
CA ASP A 4 14.95 23.13 -5.86
C ASP A 4 14.27 21.76 -5.60
N PRO A 5 12.94 21.63 -5.68
CA PRO A 5 12.25 20.38 -5.35
C PRO A 5 12.59 19.31 -6.40
N LEU A 6 13.19 18.21 -5.97
CA LEU A 6 13.59 17.12 -6.85
C LEU A 6 12.42 16.14 -7.07
N PRO A 7 11.77 16.09 -8.24
CA PRO A 7 10.78 15.06 -8.53
C PRO A 7 11.48 13.70 -8.59
N TYR A 8 10.88 12.69 -7.96
CA TYR A 8 11.37 11.31 -7.97
C TYR A 8 10.24 10.40 -8.46
N VAL A 9 10.47 9.78 -9.62
CA VAL A 9 9.54 8.82 -10.25
C VAL A 9 10.23 7.47 -10.27
N ALA A 10 9.47 6.39 -10.05
CA ALA A 10 9.95 5.02 -10.14
C ALA A 10 8.88 4.16 -10.81
N ASP A 11 9.22 3.54 -11.93
CA ASP A 11 8.29 2.81 -12.78
C ASP A 11 7.74 1.54 -12.12
N ASP A 12 8.58 0.85 -11.32
CA ASP A 12 8.16 -0.26 -10.45
C ASP A 12 8.57 -0.01 -8.99
N VAL A 13 7.59 0.41 -8.18
CA VAL A 13 7.72 0.62 -6.73
C VAL A 13 8.06 -0.70 -5.98
N SER A 14 7.67 -1.86 -6.52
CA SER A 14 7.96 -3.16 -5.92
C SER A 14 9.42 -3.57 -6.16
N ALA A 15 9.95 -3.37 -7.36
CA ALA A 15 11.38 -3.53 -7.65
C ALA A 15 12.23 -2.55 -6.84
N LEU A 16 11.82 -1.28 -6.78
CA LEU A 16 12.44 -0.25 -5.94
C LEU A 16 12.55 -0.70 -4.47
N ALA A 17 11.42 -1.13 -3.87
CA ALA A 17 11.38 -1.54 -2.47
C ALA A 17 12.23 -2.79 -2.19
N LYS A 18 12.24 -3.79 -3.09
CA LYS A 18 13.09 -4.98 -2.99
C LYS A 18 14.58 -4.60 -3.06
N SER A 19 14.96 -3.73 -4.00
CA SER A 19 16.34 -3.27 -4.18
C SER A 19 16.83 -2.44 -2.99
N LEU A 20 15.97 -1.57 -2.45
CA LEU A 20 16.27 -0.76 -1.27
C LEU A 20 16.39 -1.61 0.00
N ARG A 21 15.46 -2.57 0.21
CA ARG A 21 15.53 -3.51 1.34
C ARG A 21 16.84 -4.31 1.35
N ARG A 22 17.28 -4.81 0.20
CA ARG A 22 18.56 -5.52 0.07
C ARG A 22 19.73 -4.62 0.46
N GLN A 23 19.86 -3.46 -0.18
CA GLN A 23 20.94 -2.50 0.11
C GLN A 23 21.00 -2.04 1.58
N LEU A 24 19.85 -1.93 2.25
CA LEU A 24 19.77 -1.62 3.68
C LEU A 24 20.22 -2.81 4.56
N GLY A 25 19.85 -4.03 4.20
CA GLY A 25 20.32 -5.26 4.86
C GLY A 25 21.84 -5.39 4.76
N ASP A 26 22.37 -5.39 3.53
CA ASP A 26 23.81 -5.50 3.25
C ASP A 26 24.62 -4.43 4.03
N HIS A 27 24.10 -3.20 4.11
CA HIS A 27 24.74 -2.11 4.83
C HIS A 27 24.73 -2.31 6.35
N LEU A 28 23.60 -2.73 6.93
CA LEU A 28 23.48 -3.01 8.37
C LEU A 28 24.35 -4.19 8.81
N GLU A 29 24.44 -5.24 7.98
CA GLU A 29 25.31 -6.39 8.22
C GLU A 29 26.80 -5.98 8.22
N THR A 30 27.20 -5.12 7.28
CA THR A 30 28.60 -4.69 7.12
C THR A 30 29.01 -3.61 8.14
N HIS A 31 28.18 -2.58 8.37
CA HIS A 31 28.56 -1.38 9.12
C HIS A 31 27.93 -1.28 10.52
N ARG A 32 27.01 -2.22 10.87
CA ARG A 32 26.25 -2.25 12.14
C ARG A 32 25.62 -0.93 12.57
N SER A 33 25.32 -0.06 11.60
CA SER A 33 24.80 1.29 11.81
C SER A 33 23.87 1.68 10.66
N LEU A 34 22.93 2.60 10.93
CA LEU A 34 22.01 3.09 9.91
C LEU A 34 22.79 3.95 8.89
N PRO A 35 22.52 3.81 7.58
CA PRO A 35 23.19 4.61 6.57
C PRO A 35 22.85 6.09 6.74
N SER A 36 23.88 6.93 6.55
CA SER A 36 23.73 8.39 6.57
C SER A 36 22.76 8.88 5.49
N HIS A 37 22.28 10.12 5.64
CA HIS A 37 21.40 10.75 4.66
C HIS A 37 21.95 10.71 3.22
N VAL A 38 23.25 10.93 3.03
CA VAL A 38 23.91 10.87 1.72
C VAL A 38 23.91 9.45 1.15
N GLN A 39 24.18 8.45 1.97
CA GLN A 39 24.13 7.04 1.57
C GLN A 39 22.70 6.60 1.23
N LEU A 40 21.69 7.03 1.99
CA LEU A 40 20.28 6.80 1.68
C LEU A 40 19.89 7.40 0.32
N LEU A 41 20.32 8.63 0.01
CA LEU A 41 20.10 9.25 -1.30
C LEU A 41 20.79 8.48 -2.45
N GLN A 42 21.98 7.94 -2.22
CA GLN A 42 22.67 7.06 -3.18
C GLN A 42 21.95 5.71 -3.35
N MET A 43 21.43 5.11 -2.28
CA MET A 43 20.64 3.87 -2.32
C MET A 43 19.32 4.06 -3.08
N LEU A 44 18.62 5.16 -2.85
CA LEU A 44 17.39 5.53 -3.58
C LEU A 44 17.66 5.77 -5.06
N ALA A 45 18.72 6.51 -5.41
CA ALA A 45 19.10 6.71 -6.80
C ALA A 45 19.37 5.38 -7.53
N ARG A 46 20.16 4.48 -6.92
CA ARG A 46 20.45 3.15 -7.49
C ARG A 46 19.24 2.23 -7.55
N ALA A 47 18.36 2.29 -6.55
CA ALA A 47 17.12 1.51 -6.55
C ALA A 47 16.15 1.97 -7.65
N GLY A 48 16.19 3.26 -8.03
CA GLY A 48 15.49 3.83 -9.20
C GLY A 48 16.27 3.77 -10.52
N GLY A 49 17.31 2.94 -10.63
CA GLY A 49 18.07 2.73 -11.88
C GLY A 49 19.16 3.77 -12.20
N HIS A 50 19.34 4.81 -11.38
CA HIS A 50 20.37 5.83 -11.59
C HIS A 50 21.71 5.44 -10.95
N ARG A 51 22.83 5.66 -11.65
CA ARG A 51 24.17 5.28 -11.14
C ARG A 51 24.55 6.00 -9.83
N ASN A 52 24.13 7.27 -9.68
CA ASN A 52 24.36 8.07 -8.47
C ASN A 52 23.30 9.18 -8.32
N HIS A 53 23.24 9.82 -7.14
CA HIS A 53 22.30 10.91 -6.85
C HIS A 53 22.49 12.14 -7.76
N GLN A 54 23.68 12.38 -8.30
CA GLN A 54 23.93 13.45 -9.27
C GLN A 54 23.24 13.17 -10.61
N SER A 55 23.28 11.93 -11.10
CA SER A 55 22.62 11.50 -12.34
C SER A 55 21.09 11.52 -12.23
N LEU A 56 20.54 11.17 -11.05
CA LEU A 56 19.13 11.40 -10.73
C LEU A 56 18.78 12.90 -10.78
N ARG A 57 19.61 13.75 -10.16
CA ARG A 57 19.42 15.22 -10.18
C ARG A 57 19.56 15.84 -11.57
N ALA A 58 20.41 15.29 -12.43
CA ALA A 58 20.55 15.72 -13.81
C ALA A 58 19.34 15.29 -14.67
N ALA A 59 18.83 14.06 -14.49
CA ALA A 59 17.63 13.58 -15.17
C ALA A 59 16.40 14.38 -14.78
N ALA A 60 16.16 14.58 -13.48
CA ALA A 60 15.05 15.37 -12.95
C ALA A 60 15.16 16.88 -13.25
N ARG A 61 16.33 17.38 -13.69
CA ARG A 61 16.54 18.74 -14.22
C ARG A 61 16.20 18.89 -15.71
N ARG A 62 15.70 17.83 -16.37
CA ARG A 62 15.11 17.89 -17.72
C ARG A 62 13.57 17.75 -17.76
N PRO A 63 12.77 18.58 -17.04
CA PRO A 63 11.36 18.77 -17.39
C PRO A 63 11.26 19.94 -18.38
N GLY A 64 11.34 19.67 -19.68
CA GLY A 64 11.23 20.74 -20.70
C GLY A 64 11.84 20.48 -22.09
N ALA A 65 11.88 19.23 -22.56
CA ALA A 65 12.37 18.90 -23.92
C ALA A 65 11.26 18.42 -24.88
N ASP A 66 10.00 18.33 -24.42
CA ASP A 66 8.81 18.17 -25.26
C ASP A 66 7.86 19.34 -25.06
N ALA A 67 8.29 20.51 -25.57
CA ALA A 67 7.36 21.47 -26.12
C ALA A 67 7.18 21.14 -27.61
N ALA A 68 6.54 20.00 -27.90
CA ALA A 68 6.13 19.66 -29.25
C ALA A 68 4.98 20.60 -29.67
N PRO A 69 5.02 21.20 -30.87
CA PRO A 69 4.01 22.16 -31.30
C PRO A 69 2.68 21.47 -31.61
N SER A 70 1.56 22.12 -31.27
CA SER A 70 0.22 21.68 -31.69
C SER A 70 0.08 21.68 -33.21
N PRO A 71 -0.32 20.56 -33.85
CA PRO A 71 -0.77 20.55 -35.22
C PRO A 71 -2.31 20.67 -35.26
N ALA A 72 -2.83 21.89 -35.42
CA ALA A 72 -4.27 22.11 -35.61
C ALA A 72 -4.57 23.41 -36.39
N VAL A 73 -4.60 23.33 -37.73
CA VAL A 73 -5.36 24.25 -38.60
C VAL A 73 -5.69 23.59 -39.96
N SER A 74 -6.99 23.36 -40.18
CA SER A 74 -7.77 23.50 -41.43
C SER A 74 -7.29 22.93 -42.79
N ASP A 75 -7.86 21.77 -43.18
CA ASP A 75 -8.83 21.54 -44.29
C ASP A 75 -8.95 22.55 -45.48
N PRO A 76 -9.48 22.15 -46.68
CA PRO A 76 -8.99 21.22 -47.73
C PRO A 76 -8.98 21.97 -49.11
N PRO A 77 -9.52 21.50 -50.28
CA PRO A 77 -9.60 20.18 -50.97
C PRO A 77 -9.09 20.18 -52.45
N ALA A 78 -8.88 19.00 -53.08
CA ALA A 78 -9.18 18.69 -54.51
C ALA A 78 -8.78 17.26 -54.96
N SER A 79 -9.63 16.61 -55.76
CA SER A 79 -9.42 15.32 -56.48
C SER A 79 -8.75 15.56 -57.87
N PRO A 80 -8.57 14.59 -58.81
CA PRO A 80 -8.93 13.16 -58.85
C PRO A 80 -7.85 12.22 -59.49
N VAL A 81 -8.29 11.09 -60.10
CA VAL A 81 -7.60 10.08 -60.97
C VAL A 81 -7.34 8.74 -60.24
N THR A 82 -8.25 7.75 -60.30
CA THR A 82 -8.51 6.77 -61.38
C THR A 82 -7.49 5.61 -61.43
N ALA A 83 -7.88 4.43 -60.95
CA ALA A 83 -7.81 3.14 -61.69
C ALA A 83 -8.19 1.95 -60.77
N ALA A 84 -9.17 1.16 -61.21
CA ALA A 84 -9.38 -0.24 -60.81
C ALA A 84 -8.51 -1.14 -61.77
N PRO A 85 -8.49 -2.51 -61.69
CA PRO A 85 -9.45 -3.39 -61.00
C PRO A 85 -8.92 -4.72 -60.38
N SER A 86 -9.86 -5.43 -59.72
CA SER A 86 -10.06 -6.90 -59.64
C SER A 86 -8.90 -7.85 -59.27
N ALA A 87 -8.98 -8.50 -58.10
CA ALA A 87 -9.48 -9.88 -57.88
C ALA A 87 -8.32 -10.93 -57.86
N THR A 88 -8.35 -12.16 -57.31
CA THR A 88 -9.40 -13.15 -56.96
C THR A 88 -8.85 -14.13 -55.87
N ALA A 89 -9.69 -15.03 -55.33
CA ALA A 89 -9.38 -16.25 -54.54
C ALA A 89 -8.99 -16.03 -53.05
N ALA A 90 -9.64 -16.60 -52.03
CA ALA A 90 -10.24 -17.93 -51.77
C ALA A 90 -9.25 -18.98 -51.22
N ALA A 91 -9.53 -19.40 -49.97
CA ALA A 91 -9.54 -20.78 -49.44
C ALA A 91 -8.25 -21.64 -49.52
N SER A 92 -7.99 -22.65 -48.68
CA SER A 92 -8.49 -23.08 -47.35
C SER A 92 -7.60 -24.26 -46.91
N ASP A 93 -7.53 -24.56 -45.60
CA ASP A 93 -7.16 -25.84 -44.97
C ASP A 93 -5.98 -26.71 -45.46
N GLY A 94 -5.19 -27.19 -44.50
CA GLY A 94 -4.07 -28.11 -44.74
C GLY A 94 -3.65 -28.89 -43.50
N ALA A 95 -4.52 -29.79 -43.01
CA ALA A 95 -4.20 -30.71 -41.91
C ALA A 95 -3.82 -32.11 -42.41
N THR A 96 -2.72 -32.67 -41.93
CA THR A 96 -2.43 -34.11 -41.67
C THR A 96 -0.96 -34.21 -41.19
N ASP A 97 -0.66 -34.69 -39.98
CA ASP A 97 -0.74 -36.06 -39.43
C ASP A 97 0.57 -36.87 -39.59
N ARG A 98 0.78 -37.84 -38.69
CA ARG A 98 1.84 -38.85 -38.58
C ARG A 98 3.15 -38.43 -37.89
N ARG A 99 3.81 -39.27 -37.08
CA ARG A 99 3.40 -40.51 -36.34
C ARG A 99 4.56 -40.90 -35.40
N SER A 100 4.26 -41.60 -34.30
CA SER A 100 5.23 -42.29 -33.41
C SER A 100 6.16 -41.35 -32.62
N GLY A 101 6.52 -41.63 -31.37
CA GLY A 101 6.19 -42.74 -30.47
C GLY A 101 7.07 -42.64 -29.20
N SER A 102 7.27 -43.76 -28.50
CA SER A 102 8.24 -43.93 -27.40
C SER A 102 7.89 -43.29 -26.03
N THR A 103 7.53 -44.20 -25.12
CA THR A 103 8.14 -44.37 -23.78
C THR A 103 7.81 -43.33 -22.70
N GLY A 104 7.07 -43.79 -21.69
CA GLY A 104 6.73 -43.00 -20.52
C GLY A 104 7.93 -42.70 -19.62
N LEU A 105 8.06 -41.44 -19.22
CA LEU A 105 8.92 -41.01 -18.13
C LEU A 105 8.08 -40.18 -17.16
N ARG A 106 7.96 -40.63 -15.90
CA ARG A 106 7.18 -39.95 -14.87
C ARG A 106 7.74 -38.54 -14.61
N PRO A 107 6.97 -37.45 -14.79
CA PRO A 107 7.42 -36.15 -14.32
C PRO A 107 7.42 -36.10 -12.79
N ARG A 108 8.49 -35.55 -12.21
CA ARG A 108 8.50 -35.15 -10.78
C ARG A 108 7.45 -34.07 -10.57
N PRO A 109 6.73 -34.04 -9.43
CA PRO A 109 5.86 -32.92 -9.12
C PRO A 109 6.70 -31.65 -9.02
N THR A 110 6.41 -30.68 -9.88
CA THR A 110 6.89 -29.31 -9.70
C THR A 110 6.30 -28.76 -8.40
N PRO A 111 7.07 -28.01 -7.58
CA PRO A 111 6.46 -27.23 -6.53
C PRO A 111 5.48 -26.25 -7.21
N GLN A 112 4.24 -26.18 -6.73
CA GLN A 112 3.27 -25.22 -7.25
C GLN A 112 3.86 -23.82 -7.06
N ALA A 113 4.30 -23.21 -8.17
CA ALA A 113 4.52 -21.79 -8.20
C ALA A 113 3.17 -21.16 -7.92
N HIS A 114 3.00 -20.59 -6.72
CA HIS A 114 1.87 -19.74 -6.40
C HIS A 114 1.98 -18.48 -7.25
N ALA A 115 1.56 -18.60 -8.50
CA ALA A 115 1.15 -17.51 -9.36
C ALA A 115 -0.15 -16.93 -8.78
N ARG A 116 -0.05 -16.34 -7.58
CA ARG A 116 -0.83 -15.15 -7.25
C ARG A 116 -0.28 -14.04 -8.14
N GLY A 117 -0.64 -14.14 -9.42
CA GLY A 117 -0.61 -13.00 -10.32
C GLY A 117 -1.28 -11.85 -9.59
N SER A 118 -0.70 -10.66 -9.72
CA SER A 118 -1.16 -9.44 -9.06
C SER A 118 -2.67 -9.33 -9.19
N ALA A 119 -3.41 -9.77 -8.16
CA ALA A 119 -4.81 -9.45 -8.01
C ALA A 119 -4.88 -7.94 -8.19
N ALA A 120 -5.83 -7.50 -9.02
CA ALA A 120 -5.99 -6.10 -9.38
C ALA A 120 -5.76 -5.26 -8.11
N ARG A 121 -4.95 -4.21 -8.23
CA ARG A 121 -4.72 -3.27 -7.12
C ARG A 121 -6.03 -2.54 -6.91
N GLU A 122 -6.93 -3.23 -6.20
CA GLU A 122 -8.35 -2.96 -6.05
C GLU A 122 -8.46 -1.48 -5.78
N GLN A 123 -9.09 -0.77 -6.70
CA GLN A 123 -9.06 0.69 -6.69
C GLN A 123 -9.77 1.13 -5.42
N LEU A 124 -8.93 1.44 -4.44
CA LEU A 124 -9.29 1.54 -3.03
C LEU A 124 -10.55 2.40 -2.93
N PRO A 125 -11.67 1.86 -2.41
CA PRO A 125 -12.93 2.59 -2.43
C PRO A 125 -12.72 3.99 -1.86
N PRO A 126 -13.39 5.01 -2.42
CA PRO A 126 -13.21 6.39 -1.97
C PRO A 126 -13.41 6.42 -0.46
N GLN A 127 -12.74 7.38 0.21
CA GLN A 127 -12.63 7.49 1.66
C GLN A 127 -14.04 7.59 2.30
N ARG A 128 -14.74 6.47 2.49
CA ARG A 128 -16.21 6.44 2.50
C ARG A 128 -16.78 6.70 3.89
N GLY A 129 -17.91 7.39 3.89
CA GLY A 129 -18.45 8.14 5.02
C GLY A 129 -18.43 9.64 4.69
N PRO A 130 -19.55 10.36 4.81
CA PRO A 130 -19.56 11.81 4.63
C PRO A 130 -18.58 12.46 5.64
N ARG A 131 -17.95 13.57 5.24
CA ARG A 131 -17.09 14.33 6.15
C ARG A 131 -17.94 14.90 7.28
N ASP A 132 -17.48 14.78 8.51
CA ASP A 132 -18.08 15.49 9.63
C ASP A 132 -17.38 16.86 9.78
N PRO A 133 -18.04 17.98 9.45
CA PRO A 133 -17.44 19.32 9.54
C PRO A 133 -17.20 19.79 10.98
N SER A 134 -17.75 19.10 11.98
CA SER A 134 -17.53 19.41 13.41
C SER A 134 -16.24 18.79 13.98
N LEU A 135 -15.54 17.96 13.22
CA LEU A 135 -14.32 17.27 13.65
C LEU A 135 -13.06 17.89 13.06
N SER A 136 -11.94 17.74 13.77
CA SER A 136 -10.64 18.06 13.19
C SER A 136 -10.36 17.18 11.97
N THR A 137 -9.52 17.67 11.05
CA THR A 137 -9.09 16.92 9.87
C THR A 137 -8.39 15.59 10.21
N ALA A 138 -7.77 15.46 11.40
CA ALA A 138 -7.17 14.20 11.85
C ALA A 138 -8.23 13.21 12.35
N THR A 139 -9.19 13.72 13.13
CA THR A 139 -10.31 12.96 13.72
C THR A 139 -11.28 12.45 12.65
N ASP A 140 -11.71 13.31 11.72
CA ASP A 140 -12.53 12.92 10.56
C ASP A 140 -11.83 11.86 9.68
N ARG A 141 -10.51 12.01 9.46
CA ARG A 141 -9.71 10.97 8.77
C ARG A 141 -9.68 9.65 9.52
N ALA A 142 -9.63 9.66 10.86
CA ALA A 142 -9.64 8.44 11.66
C ALA A 142 -11.02 7.77 11.67
N LEU A 143 -12.09 8.55 11.82
CA LEU A 143 -13.47 8.08 11.84
C LEU A 143 -13.86 7.30 10.57
N ARG A 144 -13.41 7.76 9.39
CA ARG A 144 -13.62 7.06 8.09
C ARG A 144 -12.77 5.80 7.89
N GLN A 145 -11.94 5.41 8.85
CA GLN A 145 -11.24 4.12 8.82
C GLN A 145 -12.06 3.02 9.50
N PHE A 146 -13.11 3.39 10.25
CA PHE A 146 -14.03 2.46 10.89
C PHE A 146 -15.30 2.29 10.06
N ASP A 147 -15.86 1.08 10.07
CA ASP A 147 -17.19 0.78 9.51
C ASP A 147 -18.32 1.29 10.44
N GLU A 148 -19.56 0.98 10.08
CA GLU A 148 -20.75 1.35 10.86
C GLU A 148 -20.83 0.61 12.20
N ALA A 149 -20.30 -0.62 12.31
CA ALA A 149 -20.16 -1.34 13.58
C ALA A 149 -19.01 -0.81 14.46
N GLY A 150 -18.18 0.10 13.96
CA GLY A 150 -17.01 0.64 14.67
C GLY A 150 -15.80 -0.29 14.64
N ARG A 151 -15.69 -1.18 13.65
CA ARG A 151 -14.52 -2.04 13.35
C ARG A 151 -13.59 -1.35 12.36
N LEU A 152 -12.28 -1.49 12.54
CA LEU A 152 -11.26 -0.86 11.71
C LEU A 152 -11.10 -1.59 10.38
N MET A 153 -11.53 -0.96 9.29
CA MET A 153 -11.53 -1.55 7.94
C MET A 153 -10.12 -1.77 7.38
N ARG A 154 -9.17 -0.89 7.73
CA ARG A 154 -7.78 -0.92 7.25
C ARG A 154 -6.84 -0.17 8.18
N TRP A 155 -5.58 -0.58 8.25
CA TRP A 155 -4.56 0.17 9.00
C TRP A 155 -4.21 1.50 8.31
N PRO A 156 -4.26 2.66 9.00
CA PRO A 156 -3.87 3.94 8.41
C PRO A 156 -2.36 4.02 8.17
N SER A 157 -1.91 4.73 7.13
CA SER A 157 -0.47 4.97 6.88
C SER A 157 0.10 6.23 7.56
N ARG A 158 -0.76 7.13 8.05
CA ARG A 158 -0.33 8.39 8.70
C ARG A 158 -0.36 8.24 10.22
N TYR A 159 0.76 8.52 10.88
CA TYR A 159 0.92 8.35 12.33
C TYR A 159 -0.16 9.05 13.18
N ALA A 160 -0.53 10.30 12.87
CA ALA A 160 -1.60 11.00 13.59
C ALA A 160 -2.95 10.27 13.50
N THR A 161 -3.26 9.66 12.35
CA THR A 161 -4.49 8.87 12.15
C THR A 161 -4.38 7.48 12.80
N GLN A 162 -3.19 6.87 12.83
CA GLN A 162 -2.93 5.63 13.58
C GLN A 162 -3.17 5.83 15.08
N ARG A 163 -2.60 6.88 15.68
CA ARG A 163 -2.81 7.24 17.09
C ARG A 163 -4.29 7.34 17.44
N LEU A 164 -5.06 8.07 16.64
CA LEU A 164 -6.51 8.22 16.86
C LEU A 164 -7.26 6.89 16.67
N ALA A 165 -6.92 6.09 15.66
CA ALA A 165 -7.53 4.77 15.48
C ALA A 165 -7.26 3.82 16.66
N LEU A 166 -6.07 3.87 17.26
CA LEU A 166 -5.71 3.05 18.43
C LEU A 166 -6.56 3.37 19.66
N TRP A 167 -6.97 4.63 19.86
CA TRP A 167 -7.94 4.99 20.91
C TRP A 167 -9.30 4.30 20.70
N GLY A 168 -9.78 4.21 19.46
CA GLY A 168 -11.01 3.52 19.10
C GLY A 168 -11.01 2.02 19.46
N LEU A 169 -9.82 1.39 19.38
CA LEU A 169 -9.60 0.00 19.80
C LEU A 169 -9.43 -0.12 21.32
N TRP A 170 -8.62 0.76 21.94
CA TRP A 170 -8.39 0.78 23.40
C TRP A 170 -9.69 0.90 24.20
N ALA A 171 -10.65 1.70 23.73
CA ALA A 171 -11.95 1.86 24.38
C ALA A 171 -12.84 0.60 24.37
N ARG A 172 -12.43 -0.49 23.70
CA ARG A 172 -13.12 -1.79 23.67
C ARG A 172 -12.52 -2.80 24.65
N PHE A 173 -11.37 -2.51 25.24
CA PHE A 173 -10.83 -3.29 26.36
C PHE A 173 -11.47 -2.84 27.66
N ASP A 174 -11.84 -3.81 28.50
CA ASP A 174 -12.29 -3.57 29.86
C ASP A 174 -11.09 -3.07 30.72
N PRO A 175 -11.27 -2.05 31.57
CA PRO A 175 -10.19 -1.49 32.39
C PRO A 175 -9.77 -2.37 33.58
N GLU A 176 -10.65 -3.22 34.10
CA GLU A 176 -10.39 -4.07 35.28
C GLU A 176 -9.94 -5.48 34.88
N ARG A 177 -10.31 -5.92 33.66
CA ARG A 177 -9.94 -7.23 33.14
C ARG A 177 -8.46 -7.35 32.79
N ARG A 178 -7.88 -8.47 33.23
CA ARG A 178 -6.59 -8.99 32.76
C ARG A 178 -6.83 -9.90 31.57
N TYR A 179 -6.02 -9.77 30.52
CA TYR A 179 -6.14 -10.54 29.29
C TYR A 179 -4.89 -11.38 29.04
N ARG A 180 -5.07 -12.63 28.63
CA ARG A 180 -4.02 -13.44 28.00
C ARG A 180 -3.82 -13.00 26.55
N GLU A 181 -2.67 -13.34 25.96
CA GLU A 181 -2.38 -13.00 24.56
C GLU A 181 -3.49 -13.46 23.59
N ALA A 182 -4.01 -14.68 23.77
CA ALA A 182 -5.10 -15.22 22.95
C ALA A 182 -6.40 -14.41 23.06
N GLU A 183 -6.71 -13.88 24.25
CA GLU A 183 -7.91 -13.06 24.47
C GLU A 183 -7.75 -11.68 23.84
N VAL A 184 -6.56 -11.08 23.91
CA VAL A 184 -6.25 -9.83 23.19
C VAL A 184 -6.36 -10.04 21.68
N ASN A 185 -5.87 -11.17 21.17
CA ASN A 185 -5.98 -11.50 19.74
C ASN A 185 -7.45 -11.66 19.31
N ALA A 186 -8.27 -12.36 20.11
CA ALA A 186 -9.71 -12.49 19.84
C ALA A 186 -10.40 -11.12 19.82
N VAL A 187 -10.23 -10.30 20.87
CA VAL A 187 -10.77 -8.94 20.93
C VAL A 187 -10.31 -8.12 19.71
N LEU A 188 -9.03 -8.14 19.35
CA LEU A 188 -8.56 -7.38 18.19
C LEU A 188 -9.14 -7.91 16.87
N ASN A 189 -9.26 -9.23 16.69
CA ASN A 189 -9.88 -9.84 15.50
C ASN A 189 -11.32 -9.36 15.29
N ASP A 190 -12.13 -9.27 16.35
CA ASP A 190 -13.51 -8.77 16.25
C ASP A 190 -13.59 -7.27 15.90
N LEU A 191 -12.52 -6.52 16.15
CA LEU A 191 -12.45 -5.06 15.97
C LEU A 191 -11.83 -4.61 14.64
N HIS A 192 -11.46 -5.52 13.73
CA HIS A 192 -10.87 -5.13 12.44
C HIS A 192 -11.18 -6.12 11.31
N LEU A 193 -11.02 -5.67 10.05
CA LEU A 193 -11.37 -6.46 8.86
C LEU A 193 -10.17 -6.90 8.00
N PHE A 194 -8.94 -6.56 8.39
CA PHE A 194 -7.73 -6.75 7.57
C PHE A 194 -6.78 -7.87 8.06
N GLY A 195 -7.10 -8.58 9.14
CA GLY A 195 -6.42 -9.80 9.58
C GLY A 195 -5.03 -9.64 10.23
N ASP A 196 -4.58 -8.42 10.54
CA ASP A 196 -3.30 -8.15 11.22
C ASP A 196 -3.51 -7.56 12.64
N HIS A 197 -4.00 -8.41 13.54
CA HIS A 197 -4.08 -8.12 14.97
C HIS A 197 -2.69 -8.00 15.62
N CYS A 198 -1.66 -8.62 15.05
CA CYS A 198 -0.28 -8.58 15.56
C CYS A 198 0.28 -7.15 15.54
N THR A 199 0.10 -6.42 14.43
CA THR A 199 0.46 -5.00 14.33
C THR A 199 -0.36 -4.18 15.33
N LEU A 200 -1.69 -4.36 15.39
CA LEU A 200 -2.53 -3.62 16.33
C LEU A 200 -2.10 -3.80 17.80
N ARG A 201 -1.82 -5.05 18.20
CA ARG A 201 -1.34 -5.39 19.54
C ARG A 201 0.00 -4.73 19.87
N ARG A 202 0.94 -4.76 18.92
CA ARG A 202 2.24 -4.09 19.08
C ARG A 202 2.09 -2.58 19.21
N GLU A 203 1.30 -1.93 18.35
CA GLU A 203 1.16 -0.48 18.40
C GLU A 203 0.38 0.00 19.63
N LEU A 204 -0.61 -0.76 20.13
CA LEU A 204 -1.26 -0.48 21.41
C LEU A 204 -0.28 -0.50 22.60
N VAL A 205 0.71 -1.41 22.59
CA VAL A 205 1.76 -1.46 23.61
C VAL A 205 2.80 -0.34 23.42
N ASN A 206 3.25 -0.10 22.18
CA ASN A 206 4.16 1.01 21.85
C ASN A 206 3.61 2.37 22.31
N MET A 207 2.29 2.58 22.14
CA MET A 207 1.59 3.78 22.56
C MET A 207 1.22 3.82 24.05
N LYS A 208 1.62 2.80 24.85
CA LYS A 208 1.29 2.66 26.27
C LYS A 208 -0.22 2.67 26.57
N LEU A 209 -1.03 2.24 25.61
CA LEU A 209 -2.49 2.05 25.77
C LEU A 209 -2.82 0.68 26.34
N LEU A 210 -2.03 -0.34 25.98
CA LEU A 210 -1.98 -1.63 26.68
C LEU A 210 -0.63 -1.79 27.36
N TRP A 211 -0.65 -2.27 28.61
CA TRP A 211 0.53 -2.80 29.28
C TRP A 211 0.64 -4.29 28.98
N ARG A 212 1.85 -4.81 28.87
CA ARG A 212 2.18 -6.22 28.61
C ARG A 212 3.23 -6.66 29.63
N SER A 213 3.10 -7.85 30.19
CA SER A 213 4.14 -8.43 31.05
C SER A 213 5.38 -8.83 30.25
N ASP A 214 6.55 -8.87 30.90
CA ASP A 214 7.74 -9.46 30.29
C ASP A 214 7.48 -10.96 30.03
N GLY A 215 7.59 -11.35 28.77
CA GLY A 215 7.15 -12.66 28.26
C GLY A 215 5.78 -12.65 27.57
N GLY A 216 4.90 -11.68 27.86
CA GLY A 216 3.61 -11.50 27.17
C GLY A 216 2.46 -12.42 27.60
N ALA A 217 2.58 -13.06 28.76
CA ALA A 217 1.52 -13.88 29.32
C ALA A 217 0.28 -13.08 29.75
N GLU A 218 0.46 -11.82 30.17
CA GLU A 218 -0.58 -10.92 30.65
C GLU A 218 -0.55 -9.59 29.90
N TYR A 219 -1.73 -9.09 29.53
CA TYR A 219 -1.99 -7.76 29.02
C TYR A 219 -3.06 -7.09 29.88
N ARG A 220 -2.94 -5.78 30.08
CA ARG A 220 -3.90 -4.96 30.84
C ARG A 220 -4.13 -3.65 30.13
N ARG A 221 -5.36 -3.14 30.17
CA ARG A 221 -5.66 -1.78 29.69
C ARG A 221 -4.98 -0.76 30.61
N VAL A 222 -4.23 0.16 30.03
CA VAL A 222 -3.65 1.28 30.79
C VAL A 222 -4.74 2.34 30.98
N PRO A 223 -4.97 2.84 32.21
CA PRO A 223 -5.76 4.04 32.43
C PRO A 223 -5.04 5.22 31.77
N ALA A 224 -5.63 5.70 30.68
CA ALA A 224 -5.05 6.75 29.84
C ALA A 224 -6.17 7.72 29.46
N GLU A 225 -5.91 9.02 29.57
CA GLU A 225 -6.91 10.04 29.27
C GLU A 225 -6.86 10.42 27.78
N PRO A 226 -7.94 10.20 27.01
CA PRO A 226 -7.99 10.62 25.62
C PRO A 226 -8.03 12.16 25.50
N ASP A 227 -7.19 12.69 24.61
CA ASP A 227 -7.20 14.09 24.22
C ASP A 227 -8.55 14.50 23.56
N ALA A 228 -8.72 15.80 23.28
CA ALA A 228 -9.97 16.30 22.70
C ALA A 228 -10.31 15.67 21.34
N GLU A 229 -9.31 15.34 20.51
CA GLU A 229 -9.51 14.68 19.22
C GLU A 229 -9.96 13.22 19.41
N ALA A 230 -9.30 12.49 20.30
CA ALA A 230 -9.64 11.13 20.65
C ALA A 230 -11.03 11.03 21.30
N ARG A 231 -11.39 11.94 22.21
CA ARG A 231 -12.76 11.98 22.80
C ARG A 231 -13.83 12.23 21.74
N ALA A 232 -13.59 13.14 20.79
CA ALA A 232 -14.53 13.40 19.70
C ALA A 232 -14.71 12.18 18.78
N LEU A 233 -13.61 11.47 18.46
CA LEU A 233 -13.68 10.19 17.74
C LEU A 233 -14.48 9.14 18.52
N LEU A 234 -14.18 8.96 19.80
CA LEU A 234 -14.82 7.97 20.66
C LEU A 234 -16.33 8.20 20.79
N GLY A 235 -16.78 9.47 20.91
CA GLY A 235 -18.20 9.81 20.92
C GLY A 235 -18.92 9.42 19.63
N ARG A 236 -18.30 9.63 18.46
CA ARG A 236 -18.86 9.21 17.16
C ARG A 236 -18.89 7.68 17.00
N LEU A 237 -17.84 6.99 17.44
CA LEU A 237 -17.80 5.53 17.43
C LEU A 237 -18.78 4.90 18.43
N ALA A 238 -19.05 5.55 19.56
CA ALA A 238 -20.09 5.13 20.50
C ALA A 238 -21.49 5.29 19.89
N GLY A 239 -21.79 6.45 19.28
CA GLY A 239 -23.08 6.69 18.62
C GLY A 239 -23.37 5.70 17.49
N ARG A 240 -22.36 5.34 16.68
CA ARG A 240 -22.47 4.29 15.66
C ARG A 240 -22.93 2.94 16.21
N ARG A 241 -22.35 2.49 17.33
CA ARG A 241 -22.67 1.21 18.01
C ARG A 241 -24.02 1.22 18.74
N ALA A 242 -24.62 2.39 18.95
CA ALA A 242 -25.95 2.52 19.54
C ALA A 242 -27.07 2.53 18.47
N ALA A 243 -26.70 2.59 17.19
CA ALA A 243 -27.62 2.71 16.06
C ALA A 243 -27.72 1.44 15.20
N GLY A 244 -26.96 0.39 15.51
CA GLY A 244 -26.97 -0.92 14.85
C GLY A 244 -26.85 -2.06 15.86
#